data_AF-A0A0A2MY78-F1
#
_entry.id   AF-A0A0A2MY78-F1
#
_cell.length_a   1.000
_cell.length_b   1.000
_cell.length_c   1.000
_cell.angle_alpha   90.00
_cell.angle_beta   90.00
_cell.angle_gamma   90.00
#
_symmetry.space_group_name_H-M   'P 1'
#
loop_
_entity.id
_entity.type
_entity.pdbx_description
1 polymer ?
#
loop_
_entity_poly.entity_id
_entity_poly.type
_entity_poly.pdbx_seq_one_letter_code
_entity_poly.pdbx_strand_id
1 'polypeptide(L)'
;MMEKIIQITSGRGPAECTWVAAQVLKKVLQEAVALNLKATVLQHEAGSENGTVESAIILLEGNTAVDFVTSWIGTIQWIGKSAFRKFHKRKNWFIGIFEIEKTKEIVFSEKDIQYQAMRSSGAGGQHVNKVSSAIRATHLPTGLSVVSMDSRSQHQNKKLATERLLQKLKEESVLQIKNQFQAQWTNQLQIERGNPIRTFEGSDFKKQKEEKKIKAERQRLKKELYNEINR
;
A
#
# COMPACT_ATOMS: atom_id res chain seq x y z
N MET A 1 -9.77 15.83 -5.33
CA MET A 1 -9.77 15.31 -3.94
C MET A 1 -8.62 14.32 -3.85
N MET A 2 -7.74 14.44 -2.86
CA MET A 2 -6.64 13.48 -2.73
C MET A 2 -7.14 12.24 -1.98
N GLU A 3 -6.78 11.07 -2.50
CA GLU A 3 -7.11 9.77 -1.91
C GLU A 3 -5.81 9.10 -1.49
N LYS A 4 -5.78 8.57 -0.26
CA LYS A 4 -4.65 7.82 0.28
C LYS A 4 -5.16 6.57 0.97
N ILE A 5 -4.42 5.48 0.83
CA ILE A 5 -4.74 4.21 1.49
C ILE A 5 -3.64 3.90 2.48
N ILE A 6 -4.03 3.55 3.71
CA ILE A 6 -3.09 3.12 4.74
C ILE A 6 -3.45 1.74 5.26
N GLN A 7 -2.43 0.97 5.61
CA GLN A 7 -2.50 -0.29 6.31
C GLN A 7 -2.04 -0.09 7.74
N ILE A 8 -2.89 -0.44 8.70
CA ILE A 8 -2.51 -0.55 10.11
C ILE A 8 -2.38 -2.03 10.41
N THR A 9 -1.22 -2.48 10.89
CA THR A 9 -1.01 -3.89 11.21
C THR A 9 -0.22 -4.10 12.49
N SER A 10 -0.63 -5.09 13.27
CA SER A 10 0.15 -5.60 14.40
C SER A 10 1.34 -6.46 13.96
N GLY A 11 1.42 -6.80 12.66
CA GLY A 11 2.29 -7.83 12.12
C GLY A 11 2.07 -9.16 12.84
N ARG A 12 3.12 -9.96 12.95
CA ARG A 12 3.10 -11.23 13.70
C ARG A 12 3.31 -11.04 15.22
N GLY A 13 2.79 -9.93 15.75
CA GLY A 13 2.84 -9.60 17.17
C GLY A 13 1.86 -10.44 18.00
N PRO A 14 2.05 -10.52 19.33
CA PRO A 14 1.10 -11.19 20.22
C PRO A 14 -0.19 -10.38 20.38
N ALA A 15 -1.18 -10.92 21.11
CA ALA A 15 -2.49 -10.29 21.33
C ALA A 15 -2.43 -8.85 21.87
N GLU A 16 -1.36 -8.46 22.56
CA GLU A 16 -1.17 -7.05 22.96
C GLU A 16 -1.02 -6.13 21.74
N CYS A 17 -0.28 -6.55 20.72
CA CYS A 17 -0.09 -5.78 19.49
C CYS A 17 -1.40 -5.68 18.69
N THR A 18 -2.19 -6.75 18.62
CA THR A 18 -3.49 -6.75 17.92
C THR A 18 -4.51 -5.84 18.63
N TRP A 19 -4.46 -5.78 19.97
CA TRP A 19 -5.25 -4.83 20.73
C TRP A 19 -4.80 -3.38 20.47
N VAL A 20 -3.49 -3.12 20.45
CA VAL A 20 -2.95 -1.79 20.13
C VAL A 20 -3.37 -1.35 18.72
N ALA A 21 -3.30 -2.23 17.72
CA ALA A 21 -3.77 -1.95 16.37
C ALA A 21 -5.25 -1.54 16.35
N ALA A 22 -6.10 -2.22 17.14
CA ALA A 22 -7.51 -1.85 17.28
C ALA A 22 -7.72 -0.46 17.90
N GLN A 23 -6.93 -0.10 18.93
CA GLN A 23 -7.02 1.23 19.54
C GLN A 23 -6.52 2.33 18.60
N VAL A 24 -5.41 2.07 17.90
CA VAL A 24 -4.87 3.00 16.90
C VAL A 24 -5.85 3.19 15.76
N LEU A 25 -6.48 2.13 15.25
CA LEU A 25 -7.52 2.22 14.24
C LEU A 25 -8.64 3.17 14.66
N LYS A 26 -9.19 3.00 15.87
CA LYS A 26 -10.22 3.90 16.42
C LYS A 26 -9.72 5.34 16.48
N LYS A 27 -8.48 5.56 16.92
CA LYS A 27 -7.89 6.89 17.05
C LYS A 27 -7.69 7.56 15.69
N VAL A 28 -7.20 6.82 14.70
CA VAL A 28 -7.02 7.29 13.32
C VAL A 28 -8.35 7.72 12.72
N LEU A 29 -9.41 6.93 12.89
CA LEU A 29 -10.76 7.28 12.41
C LEU A 29 -11.29 8.55 13.10
N GLN A 30 -11.11 8.67 14.42
CA GLN A 30 -11.53 9.87 15.16
C GLN A 30 -10.76 11.13 14.73
N GLU A 31 -9.44 11.05 14.58
CA GLU A 31 -8.62 12.18 14.12
C GLU A 31 -8.93 12.55 12.66
N ALA A 32 -9.21 11.57 11.80
CA ALA A 32 -9.62 11.83 10.43
C ALA A 32 -10.93 12.63 10.37
N VAL A 33 -11.95 12.23 11.14
CA VAL A 33 -13.22 12.96 11.24
C VAL A 33 -13.01 14.38 11.77
N ALA A 34 -12.15 14.54 12.80
CA ALA A 34 -11.84 15.86 13.37
C ALA A 34 -11.17 16.82 12.37
N LEU A 35 -10.46 16.27 11.37
CA LEU A 35 -9.82 17.03 10.29
C LEU A 35 -10.68 17.14 9.03
N ASN A 36 -11.98 16.81 9.12
CA ASN A 36 -12.92 16.77 7.99
C ASN A 36 -12.46 15.86 6.83
N LEU A 37 -11.71 14.80 7.14
CA LEU A 37 -11.35 13.74 6.19
C LEU A 37 -12.43 12.66 6.21
N LYS A 38 -12.80 12.16 5.04
CA LYS A 38 -13.67 10.98 4.92
C LYS A 38 -12.80 9.73 5.02
N ALA A 39 -13.03 8.93 6.07
CA ALA A 39 -12.32 7.68 6.30
C ALA A 39 -13.26 6.48 6.10
N THR A 40 -12.89 5.58 5.19
CA THR A 40 -13.64 4.36 4.88
C THR A 40 -12.76 3.15 5.14
N VAL A 41 -13.22 2.20 5.96
CA VAL A 41 -12.50 0.94 6.18
C VAL A 41 -12.76 0.02 4.99
N LEU A 42 -11.71 -0.30 4.23
CA LEU A 42 -11.78 -1.19 3.06
C LEU A 42 -11.67 -2.66 3.45
N GLN A 43 -10.79 -2.96 4.40
CA GLN A 43 -10.55 -4.32 4.88
C GLN A 43 -10.31 -4.30 6.38
N HIS A 44 -10.80 -5.34 7.06
CA HIS A 44 -10.67 -5.50 8.49
C HIS A 44 -10.43 -6.98 8.82
N GLU A 45 -9.26 -7.28 9.37
CA GLU A 45 -8.88 -8.61 9.84
C GLU A 45 -8.91 -8.61 11.36
N ALA A 46 -9.86 -9.37 11.91
CA ALA A 46 -9.97 -9.54 13.36
C ALA A 46 -8.78 -10.32 13.90
N GLY A 47 -8.26 -9.90 15.06
CA GLY A 47 -7.24 -10.64 15.78
C GLY A 47 -7.82 -11.84 16.53
N SER A 48 -6.95 -12.66 17.13
CA SER A 48 -7.34 -13.89 17.83
C SER A 48 -8.24 -13.65 19.06
N GLU A 49 -8.14 -12.49 19.67
CA GLU A 49 -8.89 -12.10 20.87
C GLU A 49 -10.04 -11.16 20.50
N ASN A 50 -11.14 -11.19 21.26
CA ASN A 50 -12.31 -10.37 20.98
C ASN A 50 -11.99 -8.87 21.00
N GLY A 51 -12.44 -8.14 19.97
CA GLY A 51 -12.21 -6.70 19.83
C GLY A 51 -10.76 -6.31 19.49
N THR A 52 -9.92 -7.27 19.10
CA THR A 52 -8.56 -7.01 18.58
C THR A 52 -8.51 -7.06 17.07
N VAL A 53 -7.47 -6.46 16.48
CA VAL A 53 -7.32 -6.32 15.01
C VAL A 53 -5.91 -6.73 14.63
N GLU A 54 -5.76 -7.62 13.66
CA GLU A 54 -4.45 -8.01 13.13
C GLU A 54 -3.98 -7.05 12.02
N SER A 55 -4.90 -6.71 11.12
CA SER A 55 -4.65 -5.80 10.01
C SER A 55 -5.94 -5.05 9.66
N ALA A 56 -5.82 -3.79 9.29
CA ALA A 56 -6.92 -3.01 8.74
C ALA A 56 -6.42 -2.09 7.64
N ILE A 57 -7.20 -1.96 6.57
CA ILE A 57 -6.93 -1.06 5.45
C ILE A 57 -7.98 0.03 5.44
N ILE A 58 -7.54 1.29 5.39
CA ILE A 58 -8.41 2.46 5.43
C ILE A 58 -8.13 3.32 4.21
N LEU A 59 -9.19 3.72 3.50
CA LEU A 59 -9.18 4.76 2.50
C LEU A 59 -9.48 6.11 3.15
N LEU A 60 -8.61 7.08 2.93
CA LEU A 60 -8.74 8.45 3.40
C LEU A 60 -8.91 9.37 2.20
N GLU A 61 -10.00 10.13 2.20
CA GLU A 61 -10.35 11.07 1.13
C GLU A 61 -10.42 12.49 1.72
N GLY A 62 -9.70 13.43 1.11
CA GLY A 62 -9.75 14.85 1.48
C GLY A 62 -8.50 15.62 1.09
N ASN A 63 -8.52 16.95 1.27
CA ASN A 63 -7.41 17.80 0.83
C ASN A 63 -6.16 17.68 1.74
N THR A 64 -6.35 17.42 3.04
CA THR A 64 -5.27 17.26 4.04
C THR A 64 -4.87 15.79 4.25
N ALA A 65 -5.33 14.88 3.38
CA ALA A 65 -5.10 13.45 3.54
C ALA A 65 -3.61 13.08 3.49
N VAL A 66 -2.81 13.77 2.67
CA VAL A 66 -1.36 13.54 2.54
C VAL A 66 -0.65 13.84 3.86
N ASP A 67 -0.82 15.06 4.40
CA ASP A 67 -0.17 15.47 5.64
C ASP A 67 -0.60 14.60 6.82
N PHE A 68 -1.88 14.23 6.87
CA PHE A 68 -2.41 13.32 7.86
C PHE A 68 -1.70 11.96 7.80
N VAL A 69 -1.62 11.36 6.61
CA VAL A 69 -0.98 10.06 6.40
C VAL A 69 0.51 10.13 6.73
N THR A 70 1.23 11.16 6.28
CA THR A 70 2.66 11.37 6.62
C THR A 70 2.88 11.45 8.12
N SER A 71 1.95 12.02 8.88
CA SER A 71 2.04 12.10 10.34
C SER A 71 1.82 10.77 11.09
N TRP A 72 1.33 9.74 10.39
CA TRP A 72 0.95 8.43 10.93
C TRP A 72 1.76 7.27 10.35
N ILE A 73 2.40 7.42 9.19
CA ILE A 73 3.25 6.38 8.60
C ILE A 73 4.46 6.09 9.51
N GLY A 74 4.70 4.80 9.76
CA GLY A 74 5.85 4.31 10.52
C GLY A 74 5.44 3.43 11.69
N THR A 75 6.40 3.21 12.59
CA THR A 75 6.20 2.40 13.79
C THR A 75 5.50 3.19 14.89
N ILE A 76 4.47 2.61 15.48
CA ILE A 76 3.82 3.14 16.68
C ILE A 76 4.17 2.26 17.87
N GLN A 77 4.54 2.89 18.98
CA GLN A 77 4.79 2.21 20.24
C GLN A 77 3.65 2.42 21.22
N TRP A 78 3.23 1.35 21.88
CA TRP A 78 2.42 1.42 23.08
C TRP A 78 3.21 0.90 24.28
N ILE A 79 3.19 1.67 25.37
CA ILE A 79 3.82 1.33 26.65
C ILE A 79 2.73 1.04 27.68
N GLY A 80 2.52 -0.25 27.96
CA GLY A 80 1.50 -0.69 28.90
C GLY A 80 1.66 -2.14 29.33
N LYS A 81 1.11 -2.45 30.51
CA LYS A 81 1.08 -3.82 31.01
C LYS A 81 0.11 -4.65 30.17
N SER A 82 0.49 -5.87 29.85
CA SER A 82 -0.39 -6.79 29.13
C SER A 82 -1.66 -7.07 29.94
N ALA A 83 -2.82 -6.94 29.28
CA ALA A 83 -4.11 -7.39 29.82
C ALA A 83 -4.36 -8.90 29.58
N PHE A 84 -3.71 -9.49 28.56
CA PHE A 84 -3.92 -10.87 28.14
C PHE A 84 -3.05 -11.86 28.92
N ARG A 85 -1.81 -11.47 29.25
CA ARG A 85 -0.84 -12.33 29.94
C ARG A 85 -0.58 -11.81 31.34
N LYS A 86 -1.24 -12.42 32.33
CA LYS A 86 -1.04 -12.13 33.75
C LYS A 86 0.44 -12.33 34.11
N PHE A 87 1.01 -11.38 34.86
CA PHE A 87 2.42 -11.35 35.33
C PHE A 87 3.52 -11.16 34.27
N HIS A 88 3.19 -10.94 33.00
CA HIS A 88 4.20 -10.69 31.99
C HIS A 88 4.88 -9.31 32.19
N LYS A 89 6.22 -9.30 32.23
CA LYS A 89 7.01 -8.09 32.57
C LYS A 89 7.16 -7.08 31.42
N ARG A 90 6.99 -7.52 30.16
CA ARG A 90 7.15 -6.66 28.98
C ARG A 90 6.05 -5.60 28.94
N LYS A 91 6.45 -4.37 28.60
CA LYS A 91 5.54 -3.22 28.48
C LYS A 91 5.58 -2.54 27.12
N ASN A 92 6.62 -2.76 26.32
CA ASN A 92 6.77 -2.13 25.00
C ASN A 92 6.24 -3.05 23.91
N TRP A 93 5.23 -2.55 23.20
CA TRP A 93 4.54 -3.21 22.10
C TRP A 93 4.57 -2.28 20.89
N PHE A 94 4.75 -2.86 19.70
CA PHE A 94 4.94 -2.11 18.47
C PHE A 94 3.96 -2.59 17.41
N ILE A 95 3.45 -1.64 16.62
CA ILE A 95 2.65 -1.89 15.42
C ILE A 95 3.18 -1.02 14.28
N GLY A 96 2.83 -1.35 13.04
CA GLY A 96 3.22 -0.59 11.86
C GLY A 96 2.02 0.06 11.18
N ILE A 97 2.23 1.27 10.68
CA ILE A 97 1.34 1.91 9.69
C ILE A 97 2.12 2.13 8.41
N PHE A 98 1.58 1.62 7.30
CA PHE A 98 2.20 1.70 5.98
C PHE A 98 1.24 2.34 4.99
N GLU A 99 1.78 3.09 4.03
CA GLU A 99 1.00 3.55 2.89
C GLU A 99 0.87 2.42 1.86
N ILE A 100 -0.32 2.23 1.32
CA ILE A 100 -0.57 1.32 0.20
C ILE A 100 -0.86 2.14 -1.05
N GLU A 101 -0.23 1.77 -2.16
CA GLU A 101 -0.59 2.31 -3.46
C GLU A 101 -1.92 1.73 -3.95
N LYS A 102 -2.80 2.61 -4.41
CA LYS A 102 -4.05 2.24 -5.08
C LYS A 102 -3.70 1.63 -6.44
N THR A 103 -3.96 0.34 -6.62
CA THR A 103 -3.87 -0.27 -7.95
C THR A 103 -4.99 0.23 -8.84
N LYS A 104 -4.64 0.55 -10.08
CA LYS A 104 -5.59 0.88 -11.12
C LYS A 104 -6.20 -0.43 -11.62
N GLU A 105 -7.52 -0.55 -11.51
CA GLU A 105 -8.22 -1.68 -12.09
C GLU A 105 -8.11 -1.63 -13.61
N ILE A 106 -7.69 -2.74 -14.22
CA ILE A 106 -7.62 -2.86 -15.67
C ILE A 106 -9.04 -3.21 -16.16
N VAL A 107 -9.81 -2.19 -16.50
CA VAL A 107 -11.13 -2.38 -17.12
C VAL A 107 -10.94 -2.69 -18.60
N PHE A 108 -11.50 -3.80 -19.05
CA PHE A 108 -11.49 -4.16 -20.47
C PHE A 108 -12.65 -3.50 -21.21
N SER A 109 -12.31 -2.80 -22.29
CA SER A 109 -13.27 -2.29 -23.27
C SER A 109 -12.73 -2.53 -24.68
N GLU A 110 -13.57 -3.05 -25.58
CA GLU A 110 -13.16 -3.27 -26.98
C GLU A 110 -12.80 -1.97 -27.70
N LYS A 111 -13.36 -0.84 -27.26
CA LYS A 111 -13.11 0.50 -27.81
C LYS A 111 -11.68 0.99 -27.53
N ASP A 112 -11.04 0.44 -26.51
CA ASP A 112 -9.71 0.85 -26.07
C ASP A 112 -8.60 0.07 -26.80
N ILE A 113 -8.98 -0.82 -27.74
CA ILE A 113 -8.05 -1.57 -28.55
C ILE A 113 -7.83 -0.88 -29.89
N GLN A 114 -6.58 -0.46 -30.11
CA GLN A 114 -6.13 -0.03 -31.43
C GLN A 114 -5.60 -1.22 -32.21
N TYR A 115 -6.17 -1.44 -33.39
CA TYR A 115 -5.71 -2.45 -34.34
C TYR A 115 -4.87 -1.81 -35.44
N GLN A 116 -3.66 -2.32 -35.64
CA GLN A 116 -2.77 -1.91 -36.71
C GLN A 116 -2.50 -3.10 -37.64
N ALA A 117 -2.83 -2.96 -38.91
CA ALA A 117 -2.48 -3.96 -39.93
C ALA A 117 -1.01 -3.80 -40.34
N MET A 118 -0.30 -4.92 -40.41
CA MET A 118 1.11 -4.99 -40.79
C MET A 118 1.34 -6.16 -41.74
N ARG A 119 2.49 -6.15 -42.42
CA ARG A 119 2.93 -7.28 -43.25
C ARG A 119 3.47 -8.36 -42.32
N SER A 120 3.12 -9.61 -42.58
CA SER A 120 3.64 -10.72 -41.79
C SER A 120 5.15 -10.86 -41.98
N SER A 121 5.89 -11.10 -40.91
CA SER A 121 7.32 -11.40 -40.97
C SER A 121 7.54 -12.91 -41.10
N GLY A 122 8.20 -13.38 -42.15
CA GLY A 122 8.54 -14.80 -42.31
C GLY A 122 9.02 -15.16 -43.72
N ALA A 123 9.61 -16.35 -43.87
CA ALA A 123 9.96 -16.92 -45.16
C ALA A 123 8.69 -17.29 -45.94
N GLY A 124 8.17 -16.34 -46.73
CA GLY A 124 6.93 -16.51 -47.48
C GLY A 124 7.03 -15.99 -48.91
N GLY A 125 6.20 -16.54 -49.80
CA GLY A 125 6.12 -16.13 -51.21
C GLY A 125 5.51 -14.74 -51.39
N GLN A 126 5.19 -14.37 -52.65
CA GLN A 126 4.68 -13.04 -53.00
C GLN A 126 3.50 -12.55 -52.14
N HIS A 127 2.65 -13.45 -51.65
CA HIS A 127 1.50 -13.12 -50.81
C HIS A 127 1.92 -12.55 -49.44
N VAL A 128 2.95 -13.10 -48.79
CA VAL A 128 3.46 -12.63 -47.49
C VAL A 128 4.08 -11.25 -47.63
N ASN A 129 4.73 -11.01 -48.77
CA ASN A 129 5.23 -9.69 -49.10
C ASN A 129 4.05 -8.75 -49.39
N LYS A 130 3.15 -9.01 -50.33
CA LYS A 130 2.18 -8.00 -50.77
C LYS A 130 1.01 -7.72 -49.82
N VAL A 131 0.62 -8.66 -48.95
CA VAL A 131 -0.63 -8.58 -48.17
C VAL A 131 -0.36 -8.28 -46.70
N SER A 132 -1.00 -7.23 -46.17
CA SER A 132 -0.96 -6.87 -44.74
C SER A 132 -1.93 -7.70 -43.91
N SER A 133 -1.68 -9.01 -43.81
CA SER A 133 -2.55 -9.94 -43.05
C SER A 133 -2.27 -9.97 -41.56
N ALA A 134 -1.08 -9.57 -41.10
CA ALA A 134 -0.73 -9.53 -39.69
C ALA A 134 -1.44 -8.37 -38.97
N ILE A 135 -1.89 -8.61 -37.74
CA ILE A 135 -2.56 -7.59 -36.92
C ILE A 135 -1.80 -7.43 -35.61
N ARG A 136 -1.48 -6.18 -35.27
CA ARG A 136 -1.08 -5.76 -33.94
C ARG A 136 -2.31 -5.19 -33.23
N ALA A 137 -2.66 -5.75 -32.08
CA ALA A 137 -3.67 -5.20 -31.18
C ALA A 137 -2.96 -4.55 -29.99
N THR A 138 -3.27 -3.29 -29.70
CA THR A 138 -2.70 -2.51 -28.60
C THR A 138 -3.80 -2.00 -27.71
N HIS A 139 -3.74 -2.31 -26.42
CA HIS A 139 -4.62 -1.71 -25.43
C HIS A 139 -4.08 -0.33 -25.03
N LEU A 140 -4.76 0.74 -25.44
CA LEU A 140 -4.28 2.10 -25.27
C LEU A 140 -4.03 2.49 -23.79
N PRO A 141 -4.91 2.15 -22.83
CA PRO A 141 -4.71 2.54 -21.43
C PRO A 141 -3.50 1.90 -20.76
N THR A 142 -3.15 0.66 -21.12
CA THR A 142 -2.02 -0.07 -20.50
C THR A 142 -0.76 -0.06 -21.36
N GLY A 143 -0.86 0.33 -22.64
CA GLY A 143 0.22 0.24 -23.62
C GLY A 143 0.59 -1.19 -24.03
N LEU A 144 -0.10 -2.22 -23.50
CA LEU A 144 0.17 -3.60 -23.83
C LEU A 144 -0.21 -3.89 -25.28
N SER A 145 0.72 -4.49 -26.02
CA SER A 145 0.49 -4.92 -27.39
C SER A 145 0.81 -6.39 -27.59
N VAL A 146 0.13 -6.96 -28.58
CA VAL A 146 0.32 -8.33 -29.08
C VAL A 146 0.13 -8.33 -30.59
N VAL A 147 0.81 -9.26 -31.24
CA VAL A 147 0.75 -9.44 -32.69
C VAL A 147 0.24 -10.85 -32.98
N SER A 148 -0.67 -10.98 -33.95
CA SER A 148 -1.09 -12.26 -34.51
C SER A 148 -0.88 -12.26 -36.03
N MET A 149 -0.25 -13.33 -36.51
CA MET A 149 0.11 -13.55 -37.91
C MET A 149 -0.11 -15.01 -38.33
N ASP A 150 -0.86 -15.76 -37.51
CA ASP A 150 -0.99 -17.21 -37.57
C ASP A 150 -1.80 -17.68 -38.79
N SER A 151 -2.74 -16.86 -39.25
CA SER A 151 -3.55 -17.10 -40.43
C SER A 151 -3.15 -16.21 -41.61
N ARG A 152 -3.52 -16.64 -42.81
CA ARG A 152 -3.46 -15.81 -44.03
C ARG A 152 -4.57 -14.75 -44.07
N SER A 153 -5.61 -14.89 -43.25
CA SER A 153 -6.75 -13.97 -43.16
C SER A 153 -6.55 -12.89 -42.09
N GLN A 154 -6.68 -11.62 -42.50
CA GLN A 154 -6.61 -10.47 -41.60
C GLN A 154 -7.70 -10.51 -40.52
N HIS A 155 -8.92 -10.92 -40.86
CA HIS A 155 -10.03 -10.97 -39.90
C HIS A 155 -9.79 -12.03 -38.81
N GLN A 156 -9.25 -13.19 -39.21
CA GLN A 156 -8.89 -14.25 -38.27
C GLN A 156 -7.75 -13.83 -37.36
N ASN A 157 -6.72 -13.17 -37.91
CA ASN A 157 -5.63 -12.61 -37.10
C ASN A 157 -6.12 -11.49 -36.17
N LYS A 158 -7.11 -10.69 -36.58
CA LYS A 158 -7.73 -9.70 -35.69
C LYS A 158 -8.36 -10.37 -34.47
N LYS A 159 -9.19 -11.40 -34.69
CA LYS A 159 -9.84 -12.17 -33.61
C LYS A 159 -8.80 -12.80 -32.67
N LEU A 160 -7.79 -13.47 -33.22
CA LEU A 160 -6.71 -14.08 -32.45
C LEU A 160 -5.90 -13.05 -31.66
N ALA A 161 -5.61 -11.88 -32.25
CA ALA A 161 -4.91 -10.80 -31.55
C ALA A 161 -5.73 -10.27 -30.37
N THR A 162 -7.05 -10.13 -30.52
CA THR A 162 -7.95 -9.73 -29.43
C THR A 162 -7.97 -10.77 -28.31
N GLU A 163 -8.09 -12.05 -28.62
CA GLU A 163 -8.08 -13.15 -27.64
C GLU A 163 -6.76 -13.19 -26.86
N ARG A 164 -5.62 -13.07 -27.55
CA ARG A 164 -4.30 -13.00 -26.92
C ARG A 164 -4.12 -11.75 -26.06
N LEU A 165 -4.63 -10.60 -26.50
CA LEU A 165 -4.55 -9.35 -25.74
C LEU A 165 -5.35 -9.46 -24.45
N LEU A 166 -6.56 -10.03 -24.53
CA LEU A 166 -7.41 -10.32 -23.39
C LEU A 166 -6.74 -11.24 -22.37
N GLN A 167 -6.10 -12.33 -22.84
CA GLN A 167 -5.36 -13.23 -21.97
C GLN A 167 -4.22 -12.49 -21.25
N LYS A 168 -3.42 -11.71 -21.99
CA LYS A 168 -2.31 -10.94 -21.43
C LYS A 168 -2.76 -9.89 -20.42
N LEU A 169 -3.89 -9.20 -20.67
CA LEU A 169 -4.47 -8.24 -19.72
C LEU A 169 -4.91 -8.91 -18.42
N LYS A 170 -5.50 -10.11 -18.50
CA LYS A 170 -5.87 -10.89 -17.31
C LYS A 170 -4.64 -11.34 -16.52
N GLU A 171 -3.62 -11.83 -17.21
CA GLU A 171 -2.34 -12.22 -16.57
C GLU A 171 -1.69 -11.04 -15.84
N GLU A 172 -1.66 -9.86 -16.48
CA GLU A 172 -1.17 -8.62 -15.86
C GLU A 172 -1.98 -8.23 -14.62
N SER A 173 -3.31 -8.28 -14.71
CA SER A 173 -4.18 -7.99 -13.56
C SER A 173 -3.93 -8.94 -12.38
N VAL A 174 -3.80 -10.24 -12.64
CA VAL A 174 -3.46 -11.23 -11.60
C VAL A 174 -2.08 -10.95 -11.00
N LEU A 175 -1.10 -10.59 -11.82
CA LEU A 175 0.24 -10.24 -11.34
C LEU A 175 0.23 -9.00 -10.45
N GLN A 176 -0.53 -7.97 -10.82
CA GLN A 176 -0.69 -6.76 -10.01
C GLN A 176 -1.29 -7.08 -8.64
N ILE A 177 -2.37 -7.86 -8.61
CA ILE A 177 -3.00 -8.31 -7.37
C ILE A 177 -2.00 -9.09 -6.50
N LYS A 178 -1.27 -10.03 -7.11
CA LYS A 178 -0.23 -10.81 -6.40
C LYS A 178 0.85 -9.92 -5.79
N ASN A 179 1.33 -8.93 -6.54
CA ASN A 179 2.34 -7.98 -6.06
C ASN A 179 1.82 -7.13 -4.90
N GLN A 180 0.55 -6.72 -4.94
CA GLN A 180 -0.08 -6.00 -3.82
C GLN A 180 -0.14 -6.87 -2.56
N PHE A 181 -0.61 -8.11 -2.67
CA PHE A 181 -0.64 -9.04 -1.54
C PHE A 181 0.76 -9.27 -0.98
N GLN A 182 1.77 -9.42 -1.84
CA GLN A 182 3.15 -9.58 -1.42
C GLN A 182 3.70 -8.34 -0.70
N ALA A 183 3.35 -7.13 -1.17
CA ALA A 183 3.72 -5.89 -0.51
C ALA A 183 3.04 -5.75 0.87
N GLN A 184 1.74 -6.02 0.95
CA GLN A 184 0.99 -6.03 2.22
C GLN A 184 1.56 -7.04 3.22
N TRP A 185 1.94 -8.23 2.75
CA TRP A 185 2.56 -9.25 3.58
C TRP A 185 3.97 -8.84 4.03
N THR A 186 4.73 -8.18 3.16
CA THR A 186 6.06 -7.66 3.49
C THR A 186 5.97 -6.57 4.57
N ASN A 187 4.97 -5.68 4.49
CA ASN A 187 4.67 -4.68 5.53
C ASN A 187 4.44 -5.33 6.90
N GLN A 188 3.71 -6.45 6.96
CA GLN A 188 3.48 -7.18 8.21
C GLN A 188 4.77 -7.77 8.82
N LEU A 189 5.77 -8.09 7.97
CA LEU A 189 7.06 -8.65 8.40
C LEU A 189 8.07 -7.58 8.79
N GLN A 190 8.05 -6.43 8.13
CA GLN A 190 9.05 -5.36 8.26
C GLN A 190 8.75 -4.35 9.38
N ILE A 191 7.90 -4.69 10.36
CA ILE A 191 7.64 -3.80 11.48
C ILE A 191 8.91 -3.58 12.30
N GLU A 192 9.47 -2.38 12.20
CA GLU A 192 10.66 -1.98 12.95
C GLU A 192 10.33 -1.88 14.44
N ARG A 193 11.13 -2.56 15.27
CA ARG A 193 10.97 -2.56 16.73
C ARG A 193 11.88 -1.50 17.35
N GLY A 194 11.51 -0.23 17.18
CA GLY A 194 12.30 0.92 17.63
C GLY A 194 11.90 2.17 16.86
N ASN A 195 12.51 3.31 17.21
CA ASN A 195 12.29 4.61 16.57
C ASN A 195 10.80 4.92 16.28
N PRO A 196 9.92 4.87 17.30
CA PRO A 196 8.51 5.09 17.07
C PRO A 196 8.25 6.54 16.65
N ILE A 197 7.38 6.71 15.66
CA ILE A 197 6.88 8.03 15.27
C ILE A 197 5.92 8.59 16.33
N ARG A 198 5.19 7.70 17.03
CA ARG A 198 4.22 8.06 18.07
C ARG A 198 4.28 7.03 19.19
N THR A 199 4.18 7.53 20.42
CA THR A 199 4.14 6.70 21.63
C THR A 199 2.85 6.97 22.40
N PHE A 200 2.15 5.89 22.76
CA PHE A 200 0.96 5.89 23.60
C PHE A 200 1.25 5.17 24.91
N GLU A 201 0.67 5.61 26.02
CA GLU A 201 0.88 4.99 27.32
C GLU A 201 -0.42 4.73 28.08
N GLY A 202 -0.34 3.77 29.00
CA GLY A 202 -1.40 3.46 29.95
C GLY A 202 -2.54 2.61 29.38
N SER A 203 -3.49 2.26 30.25
CA SER A 203 -4.71 1.53 29.92
C SER A 203 -5.67 2.33 29.05
N ASP A 204 -5.67 3.66 29.21
CA ASP A 204 -6.60 4.58 28.55
C ASP A 204 -6.10 5.04 27.16
N PHE A 205 -4.99 4.47 26.67
CA PHE A 205 -4.36 4.84 25.40
C PHE A 205 -4.13 6.36 25.25
N LYS A 206 -3.71 7.01 26.34
CA LYS A 206 -3.46 8.46 26.34
C LYS A 206 -2.21 8.72 25.49
N LYS A 207 -2.30 9.69 24.58
CA LYS A 207 -1.16 10.15 23.79
C LYS A 207 -0.12 10.69 24.77
N GLN A 208 1.08 10.11 24.76
CA GLN A 208 2.17 10.67 25.55
C GLN A 208 2.55 12.02 24.95
N LYS A 209 2.87 12.98 25.81
CA LYS A 209 3.46 14.25 25.37
C LYS A 209 4.79 13.93 24.71
N GLU A 210 4.95 14.27 23.43
CA GLU A 210 6.23 14.11 22.72
C GLU A 210 7.36 14.72 23.55
N GLU A 211 8.35 13.90 23.94
CA GLU A 211 9.65 14.43 24.37
C GLU A 211 10.34 15.00 23.15
N LYS A 212 10.06 16.27 22.85
CA LYS A 212 10.73 17.00 21.79
C LYS A 212 12.24 16.90 22.01
N LYS A 213 12.97 16.39 20.99
CA LYS A 213 14.45 16.35 20.93
C LYS A 213 15.10 17.72 21.23
N ILE A 214 14.34 18.80 21.16
CA ILE A 214 14.65 20.14 21.67
C ILE A 214 15.33 20.11 23.05
N LYS A 215 14.91 19.24 23.99
CA LYS A 215 15.54 19.19 25.32
C LYS A 215 16.98 18.69 25.28
N ALA A 216 17.24 17.64 24.50
CA ALA A 216 18.57 17.07 24.31
C ALA A 216 19.46 18.00 23.48
N GLU A 217 18.91 18.60 22.43
CA GLU A 217 19.59 19.57 21.57
C GLU A 217 19.92 20.87 22.31
N ARG A 218 19.00 21.39 23.13
CA ARG A 218 19.25 22.52 24.04
C ARG A 218 20.34 22.20 25.07
N GLN A 219 20.37 20.99 25.63
CA GLN A 219 21.43 20.60 26.56
C GLN A 219 22.79 20.51 25.88
N ARG A 220 22.85 19.97 24.66
CA ARG A 220 24.07 19.93 23.84
C ARG A 220 24.57 21.35 23.53
N LEU A 221 23.71 22.21 22.99
CA LEU A 221 24.05 23.61 22.67
C LEU A 221 24.48 24.40 23.91
N LYS A 222 23.84 24.18 25.06
CA LYS A 222 24.25 24.81 26.33
C LYS A 222 25.65 24.36 26.77
N LYS A 223 26.00 23.09 26.54
CA LYS A 223 27.32 22.53 26.88
C LYS A 223 28.40 23.02 25.92
N GLU A 224 28.09 23.15 24.64
CA GLU A 224 28.97 23.76 23.62
C GLU A 224 29.26 25.23 23.97
N LEU A 225 28.23 26.03 24.29
CA LEU A 225 28.39 27.44 24.69
C LEU A 225 29.22 27.60 25.99
N TYR A 226 29.01 26.76 27.00
CA TYR A 226 29.79 26.80 28.23
C TYR A 226 31.28 26.54 27.99
N ASN A 227 31.60 25.65 27.04
CA ASN A 227 32.97 25.34 26.69
C ASN A 227 33.64 26.46 25.87
N GLU A 228 32.87 27.23 25.09
CA GLU A 228 33.38 28.42 24.38
C GLU A 228 33.67 29.60 25.31
N ILE A 229 32.84 29.82 26.33
CA ILE A 229 33.00 30.94 27.28
C ILE A 229 34.20 30.74 28.23
N ASN A 230 34.54 29.48 28.54
CA ASN A 230 35.61 29.13 29.49
C ASN A 230 36.93 28.74 28.80
N ARG A 231 37.10 29.12 27.54
CA ARG A 231 38.31 28.91 26.75
C ARG A 231 39.00 30.23 26.47
#